data_AF-A0A315XMQ5-F1
#
_entry.id   AF-A0A315XMQ5-F1
#
_cell.length_a   1.000
_cell.length_b   1.000
_cell.length_c   1.000
_cell.angle_alpha   90.00
_cell.angle_beta   90.00
_cell.angle_gamma   90.00
#
_symmetry.space_group_name_H-M   'P 1'
#
loop_
_entity.id
_entity.type
_entity.pdbx_description
1 polymer ?
#
loop_
_entity_poly.entity_id
_entity_poly.type
_entity_poly.pdbx_seq_one_letter_code
_entity_poly.pdbx_strand_id
1 'polypeptide(L)'
;MNEFENQKFCQSCAMPLADDELFATNADGSKNEDYCIYCFKDGEFTSDMSMDEMMNFCIDKMVEVHPEIDKAEASAMMREVFPKLKRWAND
;
A
#
# COMPACT_ATOMS: atom_id res chain seq x y z
N MET A 1 16.38 -7.78 -17.54
CA MET A 1 16.44 -6.91 -16.36
C MET A 1 15.04 -6.90 -15.80
N ASN A 2 14.84 -7.42 -14.59
CA ASN A 2 13.51 -7.45 -14.00
C ASN A 2 13.14 -6.01 -13.62
N GLU A 3 12.07 -5.47 -14.20
CA GLU A 3 11.55 -4.12 -13.94
C GLU A 3 11.12 -3.90 -12.46
N PHE A 4 11.18 -4.95 -11.63
CA PHE A 4 10.74 -4.97 -10.24
C PHE A 4 11.82 -4.63 -9.20
N GLU A 5 13.11 -4.62 -9.54
CA GLU A 5 14.19 -4.45 -8.54
C GLU A 5 14.30 -3.03 -7.95
N ASN A 6 13.68 -2.02 -8.59
CA ASN A 6 13.69 -0.62 -8.12
C ASN A 6 12.29 -0.08 -7.79
N GLN A 7 11.26 -0.93 -7.77
CA GLN A 7 9.88 -0.48 -7.57
C GLN A 7 9.62 -0.31 -6.07
N LYS A 8 9.34 0.94 -5.65
CA LYS A 8 8.93 1.23 -4.26
C LYS A 8 7.46 0.90 -4.09
N PHE A 9 7.11 0.40 -2.91
CA PHE A 9 5.72 0.08 -2.55
C PHE A 9 5.32 0.84 -1.29
N CYS A 10 4.07 1.28 -1.24
CA CYS A 10 3.48 1.90 -0.06
C CYS A 10 3.54 0.93 1.12
N GLN A 11 4.16 1.37 2.20
CA GLN A 11 4.39 0.64 3.45
C GLN A 11 3.13 0.58 4.35
N SER A 12 1.94 0.83 3.79
CA SER A 12 0.64 0.63 4.41
C SER A 12 -0.28 -0.26 3.58
N CYS A 13 -0.27 -0.16 2.25
CA CYS A 13 -1.24 -0.84 1.39
C CYS A 13 -0.61 -1.66 0.25
N ALA A 14 0.73 -1.76 0.21
CA ALA A 14 1.49 -2.41 -0.85
C ALA A 14 1.25 -1.87 -2.27
N MET A 15 0.62 -0.70 -2.42
CA MET A 15 0.42 -0.07 -3.72
C MET A 15 1.78 0.36 -4.32
N PRO A 16 2.04 0.08 -5.61
CA PRO A 16 3.25 0.58 -6.28
C PRO A 16 3.31 2.10 -6.26
N LEU A 17 4.46 2.65 -5.89
CA LEU A 17 4.77 4.08 -5.92
C LEU A 17 5.55 4.38 -7.21
N ALA A 18 4.86 4.25 -8.34
CA ALA A 18 5.46 4.39 -9.67
C ALA A 18 5.72 5.86 -10.06
N ASP A 19 4.91 6.78 -9.53
CA ASP A 19 4.94 8.19 -9.87
C ASP A 19 5.12 9.08 -8.64
N ASP A 20 5.77 10.21 -8.86
CA ASP A 20 6.10 11.18 -7.83
C ASP A 20 4.87 11.81 -7.17
N GLU A 21 3.73 11.82 -7.87
CA GLU A 21 2.44 12.32 -7.42
C GLU A 21 1.75 11.37 -6.44
N LEU A 22 2.17 10.09 -6.41
CA LEU A 22 1.60 9.10 -5.51
C LEU A 22 2.23 9.17 -4.12
N PHE A 23 3.35 9.86 -3.93
CA PHE A 23 4.00 9.98 -2.63
C PHE A 23 3.26 10.93 -1.69
N ALA A 24 3.07 10.49 -0.44
CA ALA A 24 2.43 11.26 0.61
C ALA A 24 3.23 12.51 1.04
N THR A 25 2.65 13.31 1.92
CA THR A 25 3.29 14.46 2.58
C THR A 25 3.49 14.21 4.07
N ASN A 26 4.63 14.64 4.60
CA ASN A 26 4.90 14.73 6.04
C ASN A 26 4.26 16.01 6.61
N ALA A 27 4.22 16.13 7.94
CA ALA A 27 3.64 17.30 8.63
C ALA A 27 4.34 18.62 8.29
N ASP A 28 5.62 18.58 7.89
CA ASP A 28 6.39 19.75 7.44
C ASP A 28 6.21 20.07 5.95
N GLY A 29 5.34 19.33 5.24
CA GLY A 29 5.09 19.48 3.81
C GLY A 29 6.13 18.82 2.90
N SER A 30 7.15 18.15 3.46
CA SER A 30 8.10 17.36 2.68
C SER A 30 7.45 16.08 2.14
N LYS A 31 8.01 15.53 1.05
CA LYS A 31 7.54 14.28 0.45
C LYS A 31 7.87 13.08 1.33
N ASN A 32 6.94 12.13 1.42
CA ASN A 32 7.10 10.85 2.09
C ASN A 32 7.16 9.71 1.05
N GLU A 33 8.31 9.06 0.96
CA GLU A 33 8.56 8.00 -0.01
C GLU A 33 8.12 6.60 0.46
N ASP A 34 7.71 6.49 1.72
CA ASP A 34 7.26 5.23 2.31
C ASP A 34 5.76 5.00 2.07
N TYR A 35 4.96 6.07 2.00
CA TYR A 35 3.50 5.96 1.95
C TYR A 35 2.92 6.67 0.73
N CYS A 36 1.80 6.15 0.24
CA CYS A 36 1.05 6.83 -0.81
C CYS A 36 0.13 7.92 -0.26
N ILE A 37 -0.21 8.91 -1.11
CA ILE A 37 -1.12 10.02 -0.79
C ILE A 37 -2.49 9.58 -0.25
N TYR A 38 -2.92 8.36 -0.56
CA TYR A 38 -4.21 7.83 -0.11
C TYR A 38 -4.15 7.25 1.29
N CYS A 39 -2.99 6.75 1.72
CA CYS A 39 -2.82 6.13 3.04
C CYS A 39 -2.33 7.14 4.08
N PHE A 40 -1.49 8.10 3.67
CA PHE A 40 -0.86 9.05 4.57
C PHE A 40 -0.87 10.44 3.96
N LYS A 41 -1.14 11.45 4.76
CA LYS A 41 -1.15 12.84 4.32
C LYS A 41 -0.89 13.77 5.50
N ASP A 42 -0.08 14.79 5.26
CA ASP A 42 0.24 15.86 6.21
C ASP A 42 0.70 15.34 7.59
N GLY A 43 1.43 14.22 7.59
CA GLY A 43 1.98 13.62 8.80
C GLY A 43 1.09 12.59 9.51
N GLU A 44 -0.09 12.28 8.97
CA GLU A 44 -1.04 11.37 9.61
C GLU A 44 -1.61 10.33 8.63
N PHE A 45 -2.02 9.17 9.15
CA PHE A 45 -2.78 8.21 8.35
C PHE A 45 -4.18 8.75 8.09
N THR A 46 -4.64 8.64 6.86
CA THR A 46 -5.95 9.16 6.40
C THR A 46 -7.14 8.34 6.90
N SER A 47 -6.87 7.19 7.51
CA SER A 47 -7.87 6.23 7.97
C SER A 47 -7.38 5.47 9.20
N ASP A 48 -8.27 5.39 10.19
CA ASP A 48 -8.14 4.51 11.35
C ASP A 48 -8.81 3.17 11.01
N MET A 49 -8.00 2.24 10.51
CA MET A 49 -8.45 0.89 10.14
C MET A 49 -7.37 -0.13 10.48
N SER A 50 -7.79 -1.35 10.75
CA SER A 50 -6.93 -2.50 11.00
C SER A 50 -6.24 -3.00 9.73
N MET A 51 -5.18 -3.81 9.91
CA MET A 51 -4.50 -4.47 8.80
C MET A 51 -5.45 -5.30 7.94
N ASP A 52 -6.37 -6.05 8.57
CA ASP A 52 -7.35 -6.90 7.87
C ASP A 52 -8.34 -6.08 7.04
N GLU A 53 -8.81 -4.94 7.56
CA GLU A 53 -9.68 -4.02 6.81
C GLU A 53 -8.97 -3.42 5.60
N MET A 54 -7.71 -3.00 5.76
CA MET A 54 -6.91 -2.50 4.65
C MET A 54 -6.63 -3.60 3.60
N MET A 55 -6.32 -4.83 4.02
CA MET A 55 -6.14 -5.96 3.10
C MET A 55 -7.41 -6.20 2.28
N ASN A 56 -8.57 -6.28 2.92
CA ASN A 56 -9.84 -6.50 2.22
C ASN A 56 -10.14 -5.39 1.20
N PHE A 57 -9.91 -4.13 1.57
CA PHE A 57 -10.05 -3.00 0.66
C PHE A 57 -9.12 -3.11 -0.56
N CYS A 58 -7.85 -3.43 -0.32
CA CYS A 58 -6.86 -3.58 -1.40
C CYS A 58 -7.15 -4.79 -2.31
N ILE A 59 -7.63 -5.90 -1.75
CA ILE A 59 -8.03 -7.09 -2.50
C ILE A 59 -9.18 -6.74 -3.44
N ASP A 60 -10.22 -6.10 -2.92
CA ASP A 60 -11.40 -5.72 -3.72
C ASP A 60 -11.01 -4.77 -4.85
N LYS A 61 -10.11 -3.81 -4.59
CA LYS A 61 -9.58 -2.91 -5.62
C LYS A 61 -8.69 -3.61 -6.64
N MET A 62 -7.85 -4.56 -6.21
CA MET A 62 -6.99 -5.32 -7.10
C MET A 62 -7.80 -6.12 -8.12
N VAL A 63 -8.82 -6.86 -7.68
CA VAL A 63 -9.65 -7.68 -8.58
C VAL A 63 -10.60 -6.84 -9.45
N GLU A 64 -10.94 -5.62 -9.01
CA GLU A 64 -11.71 -4.66 -9.82
C GLU A 64 -10.88 -4.15 -11.01
N VAL A 65 -9.59 -3.87 -10.80
CA VAL A 65 -8.67 -3.36 -11.83
C VAL A 65 -8.07 -4.49 -12.67
N HIS A 66 -7.81 -5.64 -12.05
CA HIS A 66 -7.20 -6.83 -12.63
C HIS A 66 -8.16 -8.02 -12.52
N PRO A 67 -9.22 -8.09 -13.35
CA PRO A 67 -10.21 -9.16 -13.30
C PRO A 67 -9.64 -10.55 -13.62
N GLU A 68 -8.42 -10.63 -14.16
CA GLU A 68 -7.65 -11.85 -14.34
C GLU A 68 -7.11 -12.45 -13.03
N ILE A 69 -7.01 -11.65 -11.96
CA ILE A 69 -6.56 -12.10 -10.64
C ILE A 69 -7.77 -12.57 -9.83
N ASP A 70 -7.71 -13.82 -9.37
CA ASP A 70 -8.69 -14.37 -8.45
C ASP A 70 -8.57 -13.71 -7.06
N LYS A 71 -9.71 -13.47 -6.41
CA LYS A 71 -9.78 -12.95 -5.03
C LYS A 71 -8.99 -13.81 -4.03
N ALA A 72 -8.97 -15.14 -4.17
CA ALA A 72 -8.21 -16.01 -3.28
C ALA A 72 -6.69 -15.89 -3.52
N GLU A 73 -6.25 -15.79 -4.77
CA GLU A 73 -4.86 -15.47 -5.13
C GLU A 73 -4.43 -14.11 -4.57
N ALA A 74 -5.23 -13.05 -4.79
CA ALA A 74 -5.00 -11.73 -4.20
C ALA A 74 -4.92 -11.79 -2.67
N SER A 75 -5.83 -12.54 -2.03
CA SER A 75 -5.83 -12.71 -0.57
C SER A 75 -4.57 -13.40 -0.05
N ALA A 76 -4.09 -14.44 -0.75
CA ALA A 76 -2.87 -15.14 -0.38
C ALA A 76 -1.65 -14.20 -0.48
N MET A 77 -1.52 -13.45 -1.58
CA MET A 77 -0.45 -12.47 -1.75
C MET A 77 -0.46 -11.39 -0.65
N MET A 78 -1.63 -10.79 -0.38
CA MET A 78 -1.73 -9.72 0.61
C MET A 78 -1.37 -10.19 2.03
N ARG A 79 -1.77 -11.41 2.41
CA ARG A 79 -1.41 -12.02 3.71
C ARG A 79 0.10 -12.23 3.88
N GLU A 80 0.83 -12.47 2.80
CA GLU A 80 2.29 -12.61 2.87
C GLU A 80 3.02 -11.26 2.90
N VAL A 81 2.41 -10.22 2.34
CA VAL A 81 3.03 -8.90 2.17
C VAL A 81 2.73 -7.97 3.33
N PHE A 82 1.47 -7.86 3.75
CA PHE A 82 1.03 -6.85 4.72
C PHE A 82 1.77 -6.90 6.07
N PRO A 83 2.01 -8.07 6.68
CA PRO A 83 2.77 -8.16 7.93
C PRO A 83 4.23 -7.66 7.84
N LYS A 84 4.76 -7.47 6.62
CA LYS A 84 6.12 -6.96 6.40
C LYS A 84 6.15 -5.44 6.17
N LEU A 85 5.00 -4.79 6.04
CA LEU A 85 4.91 -3.35 5.78
C LEU A 85 5.07 -2.56 7.08
N LYS A 86 5.77 -1.41 7.02
CA LYS A 86 6.13 -0.62 8.21
C LYS A 86 4.94 -0.28 9.13
N ARG A 87 3.75 0.00 8.56
CA ARG A 87 2.54 0.32 9.36
C ARG A 87 2.12 -0.85 10.26
N TRP A 88 2.31 -2.09 9.80
CA TRP A 88 1.75 -3.30 10.41
C TRP A 88 2.78 -4.23 11.03
N ALA A 89 4.06 -4.07 10.69
CA ALA A 89 5.14 -4.99 11.10
C ALA A 89 5.39 -5.04 12.63
N ASN A 90 4.73 -4.19 13.41
CA ASN A 90 4.85 -4.14 14.87
C ASN A 90 3.49 -4.24 15.61
N ASP A 91 2.40 -4.60 14.90
CA ASP A 91 1.09 -4.89 15.51
C ASP A 91 1.02 -6.33 16.06
#